data_AF-A0A2S5CZH4-F1
#
_entry.id   AF-A0A2S5CZH4-F1
#
_cell.length_a   1.000
_cell.length_b   1.000
_cell.length_c   1.000
_cell.angle_alpha   90.00
_cell.angle_beta   90.00
_cell.angle_gamma   90.00
#
_symmetry.space_group_name_H-M   'P 1'
#
loop_
_entity.id
_entity.type
_entity.pdbx_description
1 polymer ?
#
loop_
_entity_poly.entity_id
_entity_poly.type
_entity_poly.pdbx_seq_one_letter_code
_entity_poly.pdbx_strand_id
1 'polypeptide(L)'
;MNYLSELLVGNIVENETSDIIKIRNNLKDTIDNFCIELLDLDLENSKQRLLAPFYARTILEASMTILLLRVDPFRIMSIYKVQSSSKYDVTKKSNVALLWTGDVIAASRAKDDIWNPENKVSDFDRALLGKHWGELLWIPSLTKIQDYIAENTIESIWLSNFLSEEATAYYERIKTDSMKLFSFFSKGIHYEFLIDIESTYDKLTMQNNLYSMFQKLSLLALVSHFDSIVNHNLNKEDSINLYLNVEEEIERWYTRMRP
;
A
#
# COMPACT_ATOMS: atom_id res chain seq x y z
N MET A 1 17.37 -6.02 5.79
CA MET A 1 16.84 -4.64 5.84
C MET A 1 16.04 -4.48 4.57
N ASN A 2 14.72 -4.25 4.68
CA ASN A 2 13.82 -4.21 3.53
C ASN A 2 13.49 -2.75 3.21
N TYR A 3 13.84 -2.30 2.00
CA TYR A 3 13.71 -0.90 1.61
C TYR A 3 12.25 -0.44 1.50
N LEU A 4 11.29 -1.35 1.26
CA LEU A 4 9.88 -1.00 1.11
C LEU A 4 9.32 -0.49 2.43
N SER A 5 9.59 -1.20 3.54
CA SER A 5 9.06 -0.80 4.83
C SER A 5 9.63 0.55 5.26
N GLU A 6 10.92 0.81 5.02
CA GLU A 6 11.57 2.10 5.29
C GLU A 6 10.97 3.24 4.50
N LEU A 7 10.72 3.02 3.21
CA LEU A 7 10.02 3.98 2.38
C LEU A 7 8.59 4.24 2.88
N LEU A 8 7.88 3.21 3.36
CA LEU A 8 6.52 3.35 3.88
C LEU A 8 6.48 4.10 5.21
N VAL A 9 7.36 3.76 6.17
CA VAL A 9 7.33 4.33 7.52
C VAL A 9 7.80 5.78 7.58
N GLY A 10 8.66 6.17 6.64
CA GLY A 10 9.30 7.48 6.60
C GLY A 10 10.25 7.74 7.77
N ASN A 11 10.43 9.00 8.13
CA ASN A 11 11.38 9.40 9.15
C ASN A 11 10.88 9.01 10.57
N ILE A 12 11.52 8.00 11.17
CA ILE A 12 11.27 7.60 12.56
C ILE A 12 12.24 8.35 13.46
N VAL A 13 11.73 9.33 14.21
CA VAL A 13 12.50 9.96 15.29
C VAL A 13 12.41 9.03 16.52
N GLU A 14 13.50 8.32 16.82
CA GLU A 14 13.57 7.23 17.82
C GLU A 14 13.26 7.66 19.27
N ASN A 15 13.25 8.96 19.56
CA ASN A 15 13.12 9.49 20.92
C ASN A 15 11.66 9.71 21.41
N GLU A 16 10.66 9.31 20.63
CA GLU A 16 9.25 9.50 20.99
C GLU A 16 8.62 8.20 21.51
N THR A 17 8.28 8.15 22.81
CA THR A 17 7.47 7.07 23.41
C THR A 17 5.98 7.21 23.05
N SER A 18 5.69 7.34 21.76
CA SER A 18 4.35 7.51 21.22
C SER A 18 3.79 6.17 20.77
N ASP A 19 2.48 5.95 21.00
CA ASP A 19 1.80 4.76 20.49
C ASP A 19 1.82 4.69 18.96
N ILE A 20 1.89 5.84 18.26
CA ILE A 20 2.08 5.90 16.80
C ILE A 20 3.37 5.19 16.39
N ILE A 21 4.46 5.42 17.14
CA ILE A 21 5.76 4.79 16.86
C ILE A 21 5.72 3.29 17.11
N LYS A 22 5.04 2.86 18.18
CA LYS A 22 4.85 1.41 18.43
C LYS A 22 4.08 0.74 17.30
N ILE A 23 2.96 1.33 16.87
CA ILE A 23 2.15 0.80 15.77
C ILE A 23 2.99 0.73 14.49
N ARG A 24 3.73 1.80 14.19
CA ARG A 24 4.59 1.89 13.02
C ARG A 24 5.69 0.83 13.01
N ASN A 25 6.38 0.64 14.14
CA ASN A 25 7.43 -0.38 14.25
C ASN A 25 6.83 -1.79 14.10
N ASN A 26 5.71 -2.07 14.74
CA ASN A 26 5.03 -3.36 14.57
C ASN A 26 4.63 -3.63 13.11
N LEU A 27 4.12 -2.62 12.40
CA LEU A 27 3.78 -2.75 10.98
C LEU A 27 5.03 -2.88 10.10
N LYS A 28 6.11 -2.15 10.43
CA LYS A 28 7.41 -2.27 9.75
C LYS A 28 7.95 -3.69 9.86
N ASP A 29 8.03 -4.22 11.08
CA ASP A 29 8.52 -5.57 11.36
C ASP A 29 7.66 -6.62 10.66
N THR A 30 6.33 -6.40 10.62
CA THR A 30 5.41 -7.26 9.87
C THR A 30 5.78 -7.27 8.39
N ILE A 31 5.91 -6.10 7.76
CA ILE A 31 6.27 -6.01 6.33
C ILE A 31 7.64 -6.63 6.07
N ASP A 32 8.64 -6.33 6.89
CA ASP A 32 10.00 -6.86 6.75
C ASP A 32 10.00 -8.38 6.74
N ASN A 33 9.38 -8.99 7.76
CA ASN A 33 9.33 -10.44 7.90
C ASN A 33 8.58 -11.09 6.73
N PHE A 34 7.40 -10.58 6.36
CA PHE A 34 6.62 -11.18 5.28
C PHE A 34 7.23 -10.94 3.90
N CYS A 35 7.93 -9.84 3.67
CA CYS A 35 8.66 -9.63 2.42
C CYS A 35 9.82 -10.60 2.27
N ILE A 36 10.58 -10.87 3.34
CA ILE A 36 11.66 -11.88 3.31
C ILE A 36 11.06 -13.24 2.91
N GLU A 37 10.03 -13.69 3.64
CA GLU A 37 9.37 -14.98 3.38
C GLU A 37 8.79 -15.06 1.96
N LEU A 38 8.17 -13.98 1.47
CA LEU A 38 7.57 -13.94 0.12
C LEU A 38 8.62 -13.99 -0.99
N LEU A 39 9.72 -13.25 -0.85
CA LEU A 39 10.75 -13.16 -1.89
C LEU A 39 11.62 -14.42 -1.96
N ASP A 40 11.66 -15.21 -0.88
CA ASP A 40 12.36 -16.49 -0.81
C ASP A 40 11.53 -17.68 -1.32
N LEU A 41 10.23 -17.49 -1.62
CA LEU A 41 9.40 -18.55 -2.17
C LEU A 41 9.86 -19.00 -3.56
N ASP A 42 9.99 -20.32 -3.73
CA ASP A 42 10.11 -20.94 -5.05
C ASP A 42 8.74 -21.00 -5.73
N LEU A 43 8.49 -20.08 -6.66
CA LEU A 43 7.23 -20.01 -7.40
C LEU A 43 7.05 -21.15 -8.41
N GLU A 44 8.06 -21.97 -8.72
CA GLU A 44 7.86 -23.19 -9.51
C GLU A 44 7.16 -24.27 -8.67
N ASN A 45 7.49 -24.33 -7.38
CA ASN A 45 6.87 -25.26 -6.45
C ASN A 45 5.42 -24.86 -6.14
N SER A 46 4.45 -25.69 -6.56
CA SER A 46 3.04 -25.35 -6.40
C SER A 46 2.61 -25.12 -4.95
N LYS A 47 3.16 -25.89 -3.99
CA LYS A 47 2.83 -25.72 -2.57
C LYS A 47 3.31 -24.37 -2.03
N GLN A 48 4.51 -23.96 -2.40
CA GLN A 48 5.05 -22.65 -1.99
C GLN A 48 4.31 -21.51 -2.68
N ARG A 49 4.00 -21.66 -3.97
CA ARG A 49 3.21 -20.69 -4.72
C ARG A 49 1.82 -20.43 -4.11
N LEU A 50 1.21 -21.43 -3.48
CA LEU A 50 -0.06 -21.29 -2.76
C LEU A 50 0.06 -20.51 -1.43
N LEU A 51 1.26 -20.31 -0.90
CA LEU A 51 1.50 -19.45 0.28
C LEU A 51 1.65 -17.98 -0.11
N ALA A 52 2.10 -17.69 -1.34
CA ALA A 52 2.34 -16.32 -1.80
C ALA A 52 1.14 -15.36 -1.61
N PRO A 53 -0.14 -15.75 -1.87
CA PRO A 53 -1.28 -14.88 -1.62
C PRO A 53 -1.39 -14.42 -0.16
N PHE A 54 -1.08 -15.31 0.79
CA PHE A 54 -1.15 -14.99 2.21
C PHE A 54 -0.14 -13.89 2.56
N TYR A 55 1.14 -14.10 2.22
CA TYR A 55 2.19 -13.11 2.49
C TYR A 55 1.94 -11.80 1.74
N ALA A 56 1.57 -11.87 0.46
CA ALA A 56 1.29 -10.70 -0.35
C ALA A 56 0.13 -9.86 0.22
N ARG A 57 -0.96 -10.52 0.66
CA ARG A 57 -2.07 -9.81 1.29
C ARG A 57 -1.66 -9.12 2.58
N THR A 58 -0.88 -9.81 3.43
CA THR A 58 -0.40 -9.22 4.68
C THR A 58 0.48 -7.99 4.41
N ILE A 59 1.40 -8.06 3.46
CA ILE A 59 2.24 -6.92 3.05
C ILE A 59 1.36 -5.77 2.53
N LEU A 60 0.41 -6.06 1.64
CA LEU A 60 -0.49 -5.07 1.06
C LEU A 60 -1.32 -4.35 2.15
N GLU A 61 -1.97 -5.11 3.04
CA GLU A 61 -2.78 -4.56 4.12
C GLU A 61 -1.93 -3.75 5.12
N ALA A 62 -0.78 -4.28 5.55
CA ALA A 62 0.12 -3.57 6.46
C ALA A 62 0.66 -2.27 5.84
N SER A 63 1.04 -2.31 4.55
CA SER A 63 1.55 -1.13 3.83
C SER A 63 0.50 -0.03 3.70
N MET A 64 -0.73 -0.39 3.31
CA MET A 64 -1.84 0.57 3.24
C MET A 64 -2.22 1.09 4.63
N THR A 65 -2.06 0.27 5.68
CA THR A 65 -2.26 0.72 7.07
C THR A 65 -1.22 1.75 7.49
N ILE A 66 0.06 1.57 7.13
CA ILE A 66 1.11 2.58 7.38
C ILE A 66 0.80 3.88 6.64
N LEU A 67 0.43 3.80 5.36
CA LEU A 67 0.06 4.99 4.58
C LEU A 67 -1.14 5.72 5.21
N LEU A 68 -2.17 4.98 5.63
CA LEU A 68 -3.31 5.56 6.32
C LEU A 68 -2.92 6.13 7.69
N LEU A 69 -2.01 5.50 8.44
CA LEU A 69 -1.49 6.06 9.69
C LEU A 69 -0.81 7.42 9.46
N ARG A 70 -0.08 7.57 8.34
CA ARG A 70 0.61 8.82 8.01
C ARG A 70 -0.34 9.92 7.53
N VAL A 71 -1.40 9.57 6.81
CA VAL A 71 -2.42 10.49 6.28
C VAL A 71 -3.50 10.84 7.32
N ASP A 72 -3.99 9.85 8.07
CA ASP A 72 -5.04 9.97 9.07
C ASP A 72 -4.70 9.18 10.36
N PRO A 73 -3.74 9.68 11.17
CA PRO A 73 -3.29 8.98 12.36
C PRO A 73 -4.40 8.76 13.38
N PHE A 74 -5.41 9.64 13.43
CA PHE A 74 -6.54 9.51 14.34
C PHE A 74 -7.31 8.20 14.10
N ARG A 75 -7.51 7.80 12.84
CA ARG A 75 -8.25 6.58 12.49
C ARG A 75 -7.53 5.34 13.02
N ILE A 76 -6.23 5.21 12.74
CA ILE A 76 -5.43 4.07 13.18
C ILE A 76 -5.28 4.04 14.70
N MET A 77 -5.07 5.21 15.33
CA MET A 77 -5.01 5.32 16.78
C MET A 77 -6.32 4.89 17.46
N SER A 78 -7.47 5.25 16.89
CA SER A 78 -8.77 4.84 17.42
C SER A 78 -8.93 3.32 17.42
N ILE A 79 -8.52 2.64 16.34
CA ILE A 79 -8.53 1.18 16.23
C ILE A 79 -7.60 0.58 17.29
N TYR A 80 -6.35 1.04 17.35
CA TYR A 80 -5.35 0.56 18.30
C TYR A 80 -5.82 0.69 19.76
N LYS A 81 -6.42 1.83 20.13
CA LYS A 81 -6.94 2.05 21.50
C LYS A 81 -8.10 1.12 21.83
N VAL A 82 -9.00 0.84 20.87
CA VAL A 82 -10.08 -0.13 21.06
C VAL A 82 -9.52 -1.54 21.23
N GLN A 83 -8.55 -1.94 20.40
CA GLN A 83 -7.91 -3.26 20.47
C GLN A 83 -7.06 -3.45 21.74
N SER A 84 -6.49 -2.37 22.27
CA SER A 84 -5.71 -2.38 23.52
C SER A 84 -6.58 -2.38 24.78
N SER A 85 -7.90 -2.25 24.64
CA SER A 85 -8.83 -2.26 25.77
C SER A 85 -8.95 -3.67 26.36
N SER A 86 -9.07 -3.78 27.68
CA SER A 86 -9.35 -5.06 28.37
C SER A 86 -10.70 -5.68 27.97
N LYS A 87 -11.57 -4.91 27.31
CA LYS A 87 -12.86 -5.37 26.78
C LYS A 87 -12.78 -5.87 25.35
N TYR A 88 -11.62 -5.77 24.69
CA TYR A 88 -11.47 -6.24 23.32
C TYR A 88 -11.53 -7.77 23.29
N ASP A 89 -12.40 -8.29 22.44
CA ASP A 89 -12.63 -9.72 22.29
C ASP A 89 -12.28 -10.11 20.85
N VAL A 90 -11.12 -10.76 20.69
CA VAL A 90 -10.60 -11.19 19.38
C VAL A 90 -11.52 -12.18 18.67
N THR A 91 -12.43 -12.83 19.38
CA THR A 91 -13.38 -13.80 18.79
C THR A 91 -14.61 -13.11 18.19
N LYS A 92 -14.81 -11.82 18.45
CA LYS A 92 -15.94 -11.04 17.95
C LYS A 92 -15.49 -10.04 16.90
N LYS A 93 -16.35 -9.85 15.89
CA LYS A 93 -16.16 -8.78 14.92
C LYS A 93 -16.17 -7.43 15.64
N SER A 94 -15.09 -6.68 15.52
CA SER A 94 -15.02 -5.32 16.04
C SER A 94 -15.75 -4.35 15.12
N ASN A 95 -16.58 -3.48 15.70
CA ASN A 95 -17.18 -2.36 14.97
C ASN A 95 -16.15 -1.27 14.62
N VAL A 96 -14.98 -1.31 15.25
CA VAL A 96 -13.86 -0.36 15.04
C VAL A 96 -12.65 -1.16 14.55
N ALA A 97 -12.86 -2.04 13.57
CA ALA A 97 -11.78 -2.69 12.84
C ALA A 97 -11.28 -1.78 11.71
N LEU A 98 -10.06 -2.02 11.26
CA LEU A 98 -9.60 -1.56 9.95
C LEU A 98 -10.32 -2.37 8.87
N LEU A 99 -10.86 -1.70 7.86
CA LEU A 99 -11.57 -2.34 6.75
C LEU A 99 -10.98 -1.88 5.42
N TRP A 100 -10.65 -2.83 4.55
CA TRP A 100 -10.22 -2.51 3.19
C TRP A 100 -11.23 -1.61 2.47
N THR A 101 -12.50 -2.02 2.49
CA THR A 101 -13.62 -1.18 2.05
C THR A 101 -14.05 -0.25 3.18
N GLY A 102 -13.93 1.05 2.96
CA GLY A 102 -14.23 2.11 3.93
C GLY A 102 -12.99 2.88 4.37
N ASP A 103 -11.90 2.18 4.72
CA ASP A 103 -10.67 2.83 5.18
C ASP A 103 -9.59 2.94 4.08
N VAL A 104 -9.49 1.97 3.17
CA VAL A 104 -8.50 2.01 2.06
C VAL A 104 -9.16 2.39 0.74
N ILE A 105 -10.24 1.72 0.38
CA ILE A 105 -11.05 1.99 -0.81
C ILE A 105 -12.40 2.54 -0.37
N ALA A 106 -12.92 3.55 -1.06
CA ALA A 106 -14.22 4.12 -0.74
C ALA A 106 -15.33 3.05 -0.76
N ALA A 107 -16.18 3.03 0.27
CA ALA A 107 -17.27 2.07 0.39
C ALA A 107 -18.43 2.34 -0.58
N SER A 108 -18.56 3.58 -1.03
CA SER A 108 -19.58 4.02 -1.96
C SER A 108 -18.93 4.82 -3.08
N ARG A 109 -19.57 4.81 -4.26
CA ARG A 109 -19.20 5.71 -5.34
C ARG A 109 -19.41 7.15 -4.85
N ALA A 110 -18.38 7.97 -5.00
CA ALA A 110 -18.46 9.37 -4.67
C ALA A 110 -19.48 10.08 -5.57
N LYS A 111 -20.15 11.10 -5.03
CA LYS A 111 -21.03 11.98 -5.81
C LYS A 111 -20.22 12.69 -6.91
N ASP A 112 -20.91 13.16 -7.96
CA ASP A 112 -20.24 13.85 -9.06
C ASP A 112 -19.61 15.16 -8.56
N ASP A 113 -20.37 15.97 -7.84
CA ASP A 113 -19.92 17.16 -7.12
C ASP A 113 -19.59 16.81 -5.65
N ILE A 114 -18.31 16.56 -5.36
CA ILE A 114 -17.85 16.12 -4.04
C ILE A 114 -17.74 17.27 -3.03
N TRP A 115 -17.61 18.52 -3.49
CA TRP A 115 -17.48 19.71 -2.64
C TRP A 115 -18.79 20.50 -2.50
N ASN A 116 -19.91 19.83 -2.73
CA ASN A 116 -21.22 20.46 -2.63
C ASN A 116 -21.53 20.90 -1.18
N PRO A 117 -21.93 22.17 -0.93
CA PRO A 117 -22.28 22.66 0.42
C PRO A 117 -23.44 21.92 1.10
N GLU A 118 -24.31 21.25 0.32
CA GLU A 118 -25.41 20.42 0.82
C GLU A 118 -24.92 19.04 1.32
N ASN A 119 -23.66 18.67 1.05
CA ASN A 119 -23.10 17.40 1.51
C ASN A 119 -22.99 17.38 3.04
N LYS A 120 -23.41 16.26 3.63
CA LYS A 120 -23.25 16.01 5.06
C LYS A 120 -21.81 15.56 5.33
N VAL A 121 -21.36 15.68 6.58
CA VAL A 121 -20.04 15.18 7.01
C VAL A 121 -19.83 13.70 6.62
N SER A 122 -20.89 12.88 6.65
CA SER A 122 -20.84 11.47 6.25
C SER A 122 -20.65 11.23 4.74
N ASP A 123 -20.87 12.25 3.91
CA ASP A 123 -20.70 12.15 2.45
C ASP A 123 -19.23 12.33 2.04
N PHE A 124 -18.39 12.86 2.93
CA PHE A 124 -16.95 13.01 2.73
C PHE A 124 -16.24 11.71 3.10
N ASP A 125 -15.95 10.91 2.07
CA ASP A 125 -15.21 9.66 2.26
C ASP A 125 -13.76 9.95 2.67
N ARG A 126 -13.29 9.27 3.71
CA ARG A 126 -11.91 9.39 4.22
C ARG A 126 -11.07 8.16 3.90
N ALA A 127 -11.51 7.34 2.94
CA ALA A 127 -10.78 6.17 2.52
C ALA A 127 -9.46 6.60 1.86
N LEU A 128 -8.35 5.94 2.18
CA LEU A 128 -7.00 6.31 1.73
C LEU A 128 -6.96 6.63 0.23
N LEU A 129 -7.50 5.75 -0.61
CA LEU A 129 -7.59 5.90 -2.06
C LEU A 129 -8.99 6.34 -2.51
N GLY A 130 -9.63 7.17 -1.69
CA GLY A 130 -10.94 7.79 -1.90
C GLY A 130 -10.93 8.96 -2.89
N LYS A 131 -12.10 9.47 -3.29
CA LYS A 131 -12.14 10.61 -4.24
C LYS A 131 -11.66 11.90 -3.56
N HIS A 132 -12.04 12.13 -2.31
CA HIS A 132 -11.64 13.32 -1.56
C HIS A 132 -10.13 13.35 -1.28
N TRP A 133 -9.55 12.25 -0.77
CA TRP A 133 -8.09 12.15 -0.63
C TRP A 133 -7.37 12.15 -1.98
N GLY A 134 -8.01 11.65 -3.03
CA GLY A 134 -7.52 11.76 -4.40
C GLY A 134 -7.24 13.21 -4.80
N GLU A 135 -8.25 14.07 -4.64
CA GLU A 135 -8.16 15.48 -5.01
C GLU A 135 -7.28 16.29 -4.05
N LEU A 136 -7.34 16.03 -2.75
CA LEU A 136 -6.62 16.81 -1.74
C LEU A 136 -5.15 16.42 -1.59
N LEU A 137 -4.81 15.15 -1.78
CA LEU A 137 -3.49 14.61 -1.47
C LEU A 137 -2.85 13.97 -2.70
N TRP A 138 -3.45 12.92 -3.24
CA TRP A 138 -2.74 12.04 -4.18
C TRP A 138 -2.45 12.70 -5.52
N ILE A 139 -3.46 13.28 -6.18
CA ILE A 139 -3.30 13.89 -7.50
C ILE A 139 -2.31 15.07 -7.43
N PRO A 140 -2.42 16.03 -6.49
CA PRO A 140 -1.42 17.09 -6.36
C PRO A 140 -0.01 16.56 -6.11
N SER A 141 0.13 15.51 -5.30
CA SER A 141 1.43 14.92 -4.97
C SER A 141 2.05 14.16 -6.13
N LEU A 142 1.22 13.46 -6.91
CA LEU A 142 1.60 12.81 -8.17
C LEU A 142 2.15 13.84 -9.15
N THR A 143 1.51 14.99 -9.31
CA THR A 143 2.03 16.07 -10.16
C THR A 143 3.37 16.60 -9.65
N LYS A 144 3.49 16.90 -8.34
CA LYS A 144 4.75 17.39 -7.76
C LYS A 144 5.92 16.44 -7.97
N ILE A 145 5.69 15.13 -7.92
CA ILE A 145 6.75 14.16 -8.15
C ILE A 145 7.09 14.02 -9.64
N GLN A 146 6.11 14.11 -10.54
CA GLN A 146 6.37 14.12 -11.98
C GLN A 146 7.29 15.29 -12.36
N ASP A 147 6.98 16.49 -11.85
CA ASP A 147 7.79 17.68 -12.03
C ASP A 147 9.21 17.47 -11.48
N TYR A 148 9.33 16.96 -10.25
CA TYR A 148 10.63 16.71 -9.62
C TYR A 148 11.49 15.70 -10.39
N ILE A 149 10.90 14.60 -10.86
CA ILE A 149 11.63 13.57 -11.62
C ILE A 149 12.08 14.14 -12.96
N ALA A 150 11.23 14.90 -13.66
CA ALA A 150 11.56 15.52 -14.93
C ALA A 150 12.71 16.53 -14.79
N GLU A 151 12.73 17.32 -13.71
CA GLU A 151 13.79 18.30 -13.43
C GLU A 151 15.14 17.66 -13.06
N ASN A 152 15.12 16.54 -12.33
CA ASN A 152 16.33 15.91 -11.78
C ASN A 152 16.86 14.74 -12.64
N THR A 153 16.18 14.40 -13.74
CA THR A 153 16.60 13.35 -14.69
C THR A 153 16.85 11.99 -13.99
N ILE A 154 15.93 11.59 -13.11
CA ILE A 154 16.06 10.33 -12.35
C ILE A 154 15.76 9.15 -13.28
N GLU A 155 16.71 8.22 -13.40
CA GLU A 155 16.56 7.00 -14.19
C GLU A 155 15.84 5.91 -13.37
N SER A 156 14.70 5.43 -13.86
CA SER A 156 13.93 4.33 -13.25
C SER A 156 12.95 3.75 -14.26
N ILE A 157 12.87 2.41 -14.31
CA ILE A 157 11.95 1.69 -15.19
C ILE A 157 10.51 1.98 -14.76
N TRP A 158 10.25 1.89 -13.45
CA TRP A 158 8.92 2.11 -12.88
C TRP A 158 8.48 3.57 -13.03
N LEU A 159 9.37 4.54 -12.79
CA LEU A 159 9.04 5.95 -12.94
C LEU A 159 8.87 6.38 -14.39
N SER A 160 9.61 5.79 -15.34
CA SER A 160 9.45 6.10 -16.76
C SER A 160 8.03 5.84 -17.27
N ASN A 161 7.42 4.72 -16.85
CA ASN A 161 6.03 4.40 -17.18
C ASN A 161 5.06 5.40 -16.54
N PHE A 162 5.34 5.80 -15.29
CA PHE A 162 4.53 6.78 -14.56
C PHE A 162 4.56 8.19 -15.17
N LEU A 163 5.72 8.65 -15.66
CA LEU A 163 5.86 9.95 -16.32
C LEU A 163 5.08 10.09 -17.63
N SER A 164 4.74 8.96 -18.27
CA SER A 164 4.03 8.95 -19.56
C SER A 164 2.52 9.18 -19.46
N GLU A 165 2.00 9.33 -18.25
CA GLU A 165 0.56 9.38 -17.97
C GLU A 165 0.19 10.57 -17.10
N GLU A 166 -1.02 11.08 -17.31
CA GLU A 166 -1.56 12.17 -16.50
C GLU A 166 -1.90 11.69 -15.07
N ALA A 167 -1.64 12.53 -14.06
CA ALA A 167 -1.73 12.18 -12.65
C ALA A 167 -3.11 11.65 -12.22
N THR A 168 -4.20 12.23 -12.72
CA THR A 168 -5.58 11.80 -12.44
C THR A 168 -5.85 10.41 -13.02
N ALA A 169 -5.49 10.18 -14.28
CA ALA A 169 -5.63 8.87 -14.93
C ALA A 169 -4.81 7.80 -14.18
N TYR A 170 -3.57 8.14 -13.80
CA TYR A 170 -2.70 7.27 -13.05
C TYR A 170 -3.30 6.92 -11.67
N TYR A 171 -3.83 7.92 -10.95
CA TYR A 171 -4.48 7.71 -9.66
C TYR A 171 -5.69 6.76 -9.72
N GLU A 172 -6.58 6.95 -10.70
CA GLU A 172 -7.72 6.06 -10.90
C GLU A 172 -7.31 4.63 -11.26
N ARG A 173 -6.19 4.47 -11.98
CA ARG A 173 -5.61 3.15 -12.22
C ARG A 173 -5.06 2.52 -10.94
N ILE A 174 -4.30 3.24 -10.10
CA ILE A 174 -3.80 2.71 -8.82
C ILE A 174 -4.96 2.19 -7.98
N LYS A 175 -6.06 2.95 -7.88
CA LYS A 175 -7.27 2.53 -7.15
C LYS A 175 -7.80 1.20 -7.66
N THR A 176 -8.07 1.15 -8.96
CA THR A 176 -8.63 -0.02 -9.64
C THR A 176 -7.74 -1.24 -9.45
N ASP A 177 -6.44 -1.06 -9.59
CA ASP A 177 -5.50 -2.15 -9.51
C ASP A 177 -5.25 -2.61 -8.07
N SER A 178 -5.23 -1.70 -7.10
CA SER A 178 -5.13 -2.05 -5.68
C SER A 178 -6.33 -2.91 -5.26
N MET A 179 -7.53 -2.59 -5.75
CA MET A 179 -8.73 -3.43 -5.55
C MET A 179 -8.56 -4.82 -6.18
N LYS A 180 -8.04 -4.91 -7.41
CA LYS A 180 -7.81 -6.19 -8.10
C LYS A 180 -6.79 -7.04 -7.36
N LEU A 181 -5.66 -6.46 -6.95
CA LEU A 181 -4.61 -7.16 -6.22
C LEU A 181 -5.12 -7.68 -4.88
N PHE A 182 -5.82 -6.84 -4.11
CA PHE A 182 -6.45 -7.26 -2.86
C PHE A 182 -7.40 -8.44 -3.08
N SER A 183 -8.30 -8.35 -4.06
CA SER A 183 -9.24 -9.42 -4.40
C SER A 183 -8.52 -10.71 -4.84
N PHE A 184 -7.50 -10.58 -5.68
CA PHE A 184 -6.71 -11.70 -6.16
C PHE A 184 -6.01 -12.45 -5.02
N PHE A 185 -5.34 -11.73 -4.12
CA PHE A 185 -4.69 -12.36 -2.97
C PHE A 185 -5.70 -12.89 -1.94
N SER A 186 -6.85 -12.24 -1.81
CA SER A 186 -7.92 -12.67 -0.90
C SER A 186 -8.43 -14.06 -1.20
N LYS A 187 -8.68 -14.34 -2.48
CA LYS A 187 -9.19 -15.65 -2.92
C LYS A 187 -8.17 -16.78 -2.70
N GLY A 188 -6.89 -16.46 -2.56
CA GLY A 188 -5.85 -17.46 -2.31
C GLY A 188 -5.78 -17.87 -0.83
N ILE A 189 -6.44 -17.11 0.05
CA ILE A 189 -6.48 -17.33 1.50
C ILE A 189 -7.83 -17.92 1.90
N HIS A 190 -8.91 -17.42 1.31
CA HIS A 190 -10.24 -17.97 1.52
C HIS A 190 -10.44 -19.15 0.57
N TYR A 191 -10.76 -20.33 1.09
CA TYR A 191 -11.06 -21.50 0.26
C TYR A 191 -12.42 -21.30 -0.45
N GLU A 192 -12.41 -20.48 -1.48
CA GLU A 192 -13.58 -20.12 -2.31
C GLU A 192 -13.50 -20.77 -3.70
N PHE A 193 -12.34 -21.31 -4.07
CA PHE A 193 -12.15 -21.97 -5.35
C PHE A 193 -12.73 -23.38 -5.34
N LEU A 194 -13.76 -23.59 -6.15
CA LEU A 194 -14.26 -24.91 -6.54
C LEU A 194 -13.59 -25.41 -7.84
N ILE A 195 -12.64 -24.63 -8.37
CA ILE A 195 -11.88 -24.89 -9.59
C ILE A 195 -10.42 -25.14 -9.23
N ASP A 196 -9.63 -25.61 -10.21
CA ASP A 196 -8.20 -25.85 -10.03
C ASP A 196 -7.46 -24.54 -9.71
N ILE A 197 -7.01 -24.44 -8.45
CA ILE A 197 -6.29 -23.30 -7.91
C ILE A 197 -4.90 -23.14 -8.57
N GLU A 198 -4.30 -24.23 -9.05
CA GLU A 198 -2.98 -24.17 -9.69
C GLU A 198 -3.03 -23.43 -11.04
N SER A 199 -4.16 -23.50 -11.73
CA SER A 199 -4.39 -22.75 -12.98
C SER A 199 -4.62 -21.25 -12.75
N THR A 200 -5.21 -20.87 -11.61
CA THR A 200 -5.49 -19.46 -11.26
C THR A 200 -4.26 -18.77 -10.68
N TYR A 201 -3.46 -19.52 -9.93
CA TYR A 201 -2.18 -19.07 -9.39
C TYR A 201 -1.05 -19.80 -10.08
N ASP A 202 -1.01 -19.75 -11.41
CA ASP A 202 0.17 -20.17 -12.15
C ASP A 202 1.36 -19.25 -11.81
N LYS A 203 2.58 -19.73 -12.06
CA LYS A 203 3.81 -19.00 -11.74
C LYS A 203 3.82 -17.59 -12.32
N LEU A 204 3.49 -17.42 -13.60
CA LEU A 204 3.59 -16.16 -14.30
C LEU A 204 2.58 -15.15 -13.75
N THR A 205 1.33 -15.58 -13.55
CA THR A 205 0.29 -14.74 -12.97
C THR A 205 0.65 -14.30 -11.55
N MET A 206 1.14 -15.22 -10.71
CA MET A 206 1.60 -14.88 -9.36
C MET A 206 2.72 -13.86 -9.39
N GLN A 207 3.78 -14.16 -10.15
CA GLN A 207 4.97 -13.33 -10.26
C GLN A 207 4.63 -11.91 -10.74
N ASN A 208 3.77 -11.77 -11.73
CA ASN A 208 3.31 -10.47 -12.25
C ASN A 208 2.49 -9.69 -11.23
N ASN A 209 1.59 -10.35 -10.49
CA ASN A 209 0.79 -9.69 -9.47
C ASN A 209 1.65 -9.23 -8.28
N LEU A 210 2.64 -10.03 -7.87
CA LEU A 210 3.59 -9.66 -6.82
C LEU A 210 4.44 -8.46 -7.25
N TYR A 211 5.02 -8.50 -8.44
CA TYR A 211 5.78 -7.37 -9.01
C TYR A 211 4.93 -6.10 -9.04
N SER A 212 3.69 -6.21 -9.53
CA SER A 212 2.77 -5.08 -9.62
C SER A 212 2.37 -4.54 -8.24
N MET A 213 2.23 -5.41 -7.23
CA MET A 213 1.98 -5.01 -5.85
C MET A 213 3.14 -4.16 -5.31
N PHE A 214 4.38 -4.66 -5.42
CA PHE A 214 5.56 -3.94 -4.94
C PHE A 214 5.72 -2.58 -5.62
N GLN A 215 5.55 -2.52 -6.94
CA GLN A 215 5.61 -1.27 -7.69
C GLN A 215 4.59 -0.24 -7.18
N LYS A 216 3.34 -0.64 -6.99
CA LYS A 216 2.26 0.25 -6.55
C LYS A 216 2.45 0.72 -5.11
N LEU A 217 2.83 -0.17 -4.20
CA LEU A 217 3.11 0.17 -2.82
C LEU A 217 4.28 1.14 -2.71
N SER A 218 5.36 0.88 -3.46
CA SER A 218 6.55 1.74 -3.48
C SER A 218 6.22 3.12 -4.02
N LEU A 219 5.43 3.21 -5.09
CA LEU A 219 5.06 4.51 -5.65
C LEU A 219 4.12 5.30 -4.75
N LEU A 220 3.11 4.66 -4.15
CA LEU A 220 2.25 5.35 -3.17
C LEU A 220 3.07 5.84 -1.96
N ALA A 221 4.01 5.03 -1.48
CA ALA A 221 4.92 5.41 -0.41
C ALA A 221 5.80 6.60 -0.82
N LEU A 222 6.41 6.55 -2.00
CA LEU A 222 7.21 7.64 -2.55
C LEU A 222 6.39 8.93 -2.66
N VAL A 223 5.24 8.88 -3.33
CA VAL A 223 4.34 10.03 -3.53
C VAL A 223 3.92 10.66 -2.21
N SER A 224 3.66 9.84 -1.18
CA SER A 224 3.27 10.36 0.14
C SER A 224 4.31 11.29 0.78
N HIS A 225 5.60 11.15 0.44
CA HIS A 225 6.66 12.05 0.93
C HIS A 225 6.67 13.43 0.26
N PHE A 226 5.93 13.60 -0.83
CA PHE A 226 5.85 14.86 -1.59
C PHE A 226 4.71 15.78 -1.12
N ASP A 227 3.95 15.39 -0.10
CA ASP A 227 2.94 16.25 0.51
C ASP A 227 3.23 16.61 1.96
N SER A 228 3.17 17.91 2.27
CA SER A 228 3.43 18.44 3.62
C SER A 228 2.40 18.03 4.67
N ILE A 229 1.19 17.61 4.28
CA ILE A 229 0.17 17.17 5.25
C ILE A 229 0.43 15.76 5.78
N VAL A 230 1.24 14.97 5.07
CA VAL A 230 1.58 13.60 5.44
C VAL A 230 2.63 13.63 6.54
N ASN A 231 2.38 12.86 7.60
CA ASN A 231 3.28 12.82 8.74
C ASN A 231 4.55 12.03 8.42
N HIS A 232 5.66 12.45 9.05
CA HIS A 232 6.94 11.74 9.06
C HIS A 232 7.58 11.57 7.67
N ASN A 233 7.51 12.58 6.82
CA ASN A 233 8.15 12.51 5.51
C ASN A 233 9.67 12.42 5.62
N LEU A 234 10.25 11.64 4.72
CA LEU A 234 11.66 11.73 4.37
C LEU A 234 11.88 12.98 3.52
N ASN A 235 13.13 13.42 3.41
CA ASN A 235 13.44 14.38 2.35
C ASN A 235 13.30 13.70 0.98
N LYS A 236 13.16 14.51 -0.07
CA LYS A 236 12.86 14.03 -1.43
C LYS A 236 13.93 13.07 -1.95
N GLU A 237 15.21 13.39 -1.73
CA GLU A 237 16.35 12.59 -2.18
C GLU A 237 16.37 11.21 -1.50
N ASP A 238 16.25 11.16 -0.17
CA ASP A 238 16.21 9.92 0.59
C ASP A 238 15.02 9.04 0.19
N SER A 239 13.84 9.65 -0.01
CA SER A 239 12.66 8.93 -0.45
C SER A 239 12.82 8.29 -1.83
N ILE A 240 13.48 9.00 -2.76
CA ILE A 240 13.79 8.49 -4.09
C ILE A 240 14.83 7.39 -4.03
N ASN A 241 15.91 7.58 -3.28
CA ASN A 241 16.96 6.57 -3.13
C ASN A 241 16.39 5.26 -2.56
N LEU A 242 15.53 5.33 -1.54
CA LEU A 242 14.84 4.15 -1.02
C LEU A 242 13.93 3.52 -2.07
N TYR A 243 13.17 4.31 -2.81
CA TYR A 243 12.34 3.80 -3.90
C TYR A 243 13.14 3.04 -4.96
N LEU A 244 14.27 3.61 -5.42
CA LEU A 244 15.15 2.98 -6.40
C LEU A 244 15.76 1.69 -5.87
N ASN A 245 16.10 1.64 -4.58
CA ASN A 245 16.59 0.42 -3.94
C ASN A 245 15.51 -0.68 -3.91
N VAL A 246 14.23 -0.32 -3.68
CA VAL A 246 13.11 -1.28 -3.78
C VAL A 246 12.97 -1.78 -5.21
N GLU A 247 12.96 -0.86 -6.18
CA GLU A 247 12.87 -1.22 -7.59
C GLU A 247 13.98 -2.20 -7.98
N GLU A 248 15.23 -1.90 -7.64
CA GLU A 248 16.36 -2.77 -7.96
C GLU A 248 16.24 -4.16 -7.32
N GLU A 249 15.85 -4.24 -6.04
CA GLU A 249 15.64 -5.51 -5.34
C GLU A 249 14.58 -6.38 -6.03
N ILE A 250 13.45 -5.76 -6.38
CA ILE A 250 12.31 -6.44 -7.00
C ILE A 250 12.60 -6.80 -8.45
N GLU A 251 13.30 -5.96 -9.22
CA GLU A 251 13.74 -6.28 -10.58
C GLU A 251 14.71 -7.47 -10.60
N ARG A 252 15.64 -7.53 -9.64
CA ARG A 252 16.56 -8.67 -9.47
C ARG A 252 15.79 -9.94 -9.10
N TRP A 253 14.82 -9.85 -8.19
CA TRP A 253 13.94 -10.98 -7.87
C TRP A 253 13.13 -11.44 -9.08
N TYR A 254 12.50 -10.50 -9.78
CA TYR A 254 11.64 -10.77 -10.94
C TYR A 254 12.44 -11.40 -12.09
N THR A 255 13.66 -10.93 -12.34
CA THR A 255 14.52 -11.46 -13.41
C THR A 255 15.06 -12.85 -13.09
N ARG A 256 15.46 -13.12 -11.84
CA ARG A 256 15.89 -14.47 -11.39
C ARG A 256 14.82 -15.55 -11.61
N MET A 257 13.55 -15.14 -11.57
CA MET A 257 12.41 -16.03 -11.75
C MET A 257 12.03 -16.23 -13.22
N ARG A 258 12.63 -15.52 -14.19
CA ARG A 258 12.40 -15.76 -15.62
C ARG A 258 13.09 -17.08 -16.03
N PRO A 259 12.44 -17.89 -16.89
CA PRO A 259 13.01 -19.16 -17.36
C PRO A 259 14.30 -18.99 -18.15
#